data_AF-R5M1P5-F1
#
_entry.id   AF-R5M1P5-F1
#
_cell.length_a   1.000
_cell.length_b   1.000
_cell.length_c   1.000
_cell.angle_alpha   90.00
_cell.angle_beta   90.00
_cell.angle_gamma   90.00
#
_symmetry.space_group_name_H-M   'P 1'
#
loop_
_entity.id
_entity.type
_entity.pdbx_description
1 polymer ?
#
loop_
_entity_poly.entity_id
_entity_poly.type
_entity_poly.pdbx_seq_one_letter_code
_entity_poly.pdbx_strand_id
1 'polypeptide(L)'
;MLKKILKWLWEFLEILIIIYVIFITSCILCRNKFGYTQFGDMTFVTVSESNEKFFMNNKAGDLLIIKNQQMNLDVNDLIYYYVTVDEKYIVRTGVIDSKSQDDYAALYVLRDDEGSSIASNRVIGKYVKTYPGKGAILDVLESRVGFLFLVLLPILIVFIYQIYQLVIVAKYEVVEDDDEEEEEKPRTKKIVKKDVKNREVVKPVEKKEETTKEELPREEKHEVKVDVVVEKEVPVKAEKQENKKTSKSDDDIELL
;
A
#
# COMPACT_ATOMS: atom_id res chain seq x y z
N MET A 1 -43.69 -2.90 -4.81
CA MET A 1 -42.39 -3.15 -5.47
C MET A 1 -41.26 -2.31 -4.89
N LEU A 2 -41.44 -1.00 -4.69
CA LEU A 2 -40.43 -0.07 -4.17
C LEU A 2 -39.58 -0.57 -2.97
N LYS A 3 -40.20 -1.15 -1.93
CA LYS A 3 -39.48 -1.70 -0.76
C LYS A 3 -38.47 -2.82 -1.10
N LYS A 4 -38.76 -3.64 -2.12
CA LYS A 4 -37.82 -4.69 -2.59
C LYS A 4 -36.65 -4.08 -3.37
N ILE A 5 -36.93 -3.07 -4.19
CA ILE A 5 -35.92 -2.32 -4.95
C ILE A 5 -34.97 -1.60 -3.98
N LEU A 6 -35.52 -0.90 -2.97
CA LEU A 6 -34.72 -0.19 -1.97
C LEU A 6 -33.81 -1.13 -1.17
N LYS A 7 -34.31 -2.31 -0.75
CA LYS A 7 -33.46 -3.31 -0.08
C LYS A 7 -32.34 -3.81 -1.02
N TRP A 8 -32.65 -4.12 -2.28
CA TRP A 8 -31.63 -4.54 -3.25
C TRP A 8 -30.58 -3.44 -3.52
N LEU A 9 -31.00 -2.17 -3.56
CA LEU A 9 -30.11 -1.01 -3.72
C LEU A 9 -29.16 -0.84 -2.53
N TRP A 10 -29.65 -1.13 -1.31
CA TRP A 10 -28.83 -1.11 -0.09
C TRP A 10 -27.76 -2.21 -0.10
N GLU A 11 -28.16 -3.45 -0.42
CA GLU A 11 -27.25 -4.60 -0.51
C GLU A 11 -26.20 -4.39 -1.62
N PHE A 12 -26.60 -3.82 -2.77
CA PHE A 12 -25.68 -3.46 -3.85
C PHE A 12 -24.70 -2.35 -3.43
N LEU A 13 -25.17 -1.35 -2.68
CA LEU A 13 -24.32 -0.26 -2.17
C LEU A 13 -23.27 -0.79 -1.17
N GLU A 14 -23.66 -1.71 -0.28
CA GLU A 14 -22.76 -2.37 0.67
C GLU A 14 -21.65 -3.16 -0.06
N ILE A 15 -22.03 -3.97 -1.06
CA ILE A 15 -21.07 -4.71 -1.91
C ILE A 15 -20.13 -3.75 -2.65
N LEU A 16 -20.64 -2.63 -3.17
CA LEU A 16 -19.84 -1.62 -3.86
C LEU A 16 -18.82 -0.94 -2.92
N ILE A 17 -19.20 -0.65 -1.67
CA ILE A 17 -18.30 -0.13 -0.64
C ILE A 17 -17.20 -1.15 -0.32
N ILE A 18 -17.53 -2.43 -0.16
CA ILE A 18 -16.55 -3.50 0.10
C ILE A 18 -15.53 -3.60 -1.05
N ILE A 19 -15.99 -3.61 -2.30
CA ILE A 19 -15.11 -3.63 -3.49
C ILE A 19 -14.19 -2.39 -3.51
N TYR A 20 -14.73 -1.21 -3.21
CA TYR A 20 -13.98 0.04 -3.15
C TYR A 20 -12.90 0.02 -2.04
N VAL A 21 -13.23 -0.47 -0.84
CA VAL A 21 -12.26 -0.60 0.26
C VAL A 21 -11.11 -1.54 -0.14
N ILE A 22 -11.41 -2.71 -0.70
CA ILE A 22 -10.40 -3.67 -1.18
C ILE A 22 -9.50 -3.02 -2.24
N PHE A 23 -10.09 -2.28 -3.19
CA PHE A 23 -9.34 -1.57 -4.23
C PHE A 23 -8.38 -0.52 -3.65
N ILE A 24 -8.85 0.37 -2.76
CA ILE A 24 -8.01 1.42 -2.17
C ILE A 24 -6.96 0.85 -1.23
N THR A 25 -7.29 -0.17 -0.44
CA THR A 25 -6.30 -0.91 0.34
C THR A 25 -5.23 -1.52 -0.58
N SER A 26 -5.61 -2.10 -1.72
CA SER A 26 -4.63 -2.60 -2.70
C SER A 26 -3.75 -1.49 -3.27
N CYS A 27 -4.30 -0.33 -3.63
CA CYS A 27 -3.50 0.81 -4.09
C CYS A 27 -2.47 1.24 -3.03
N ILE A 28 -2.91 1.40 -1.78
CA ILE A 28 -2.07 1.83 -0.66
C ILE A 28 -0.96 0.80 -0.36
N LEU A 29 -1.27 -0.50 -0.33
CA LEU A 29 -0.30 -1.56 -0.10
C LEU A 29 0.71 -1.67 -1.25
N CYS A 30 0.31 -1.36 -2.48
CA CYS A 30 1.17 -1.34 -3.65
C CYS A 30 1.91 0.00 -3.86
N ARG A 31 1.94 0.91 -2.87
CA ARG A 31 2.74 2.15 -2.98
C ARG A 31 4.23 1.84 -2.88
N ASN A 32 5.00 2.42 -3.79
CA ASN A 32 6.45 2.34 -3.77
C ASN A 32 7.08 3.31 -2.74
N LYS A 33 8.41 3.25 -2.59
CA LYS A 33 9.20 4.10 -1.68
C LYS A 33 9.07 5.62 -1.89
N PHE A 34 8.48 6.04 -3.02
CA PHE A 34 8.21 7.45 -3.35
C PHE A 34 6.75 7.85 -3.12
N GLY A 35 5.91 6.93 -2.63
CA GLY A 35 4.50 7.17 -2.35
C GLY A 35 3.58 7.06 -3.56
N TYR A 36 4.01 6.43 -4.66
CA TYR A 36 3.16 6.23 -5.84
C TYR A 36 2.72 4.77 -5.99
N THR A 37 1.45 4.56 -6.33
CA THR A 37 0.86 3.23 -6.55
C THR A 37 1.56 2.53 -7.72
N GLN A 38 2.15 1.37 -7.47
CA GLN A 38 2.93 0.60 -8.45
C GLN A 38 2.47 -0.85 -8.50
N PHE A 39 1.93 -1.27 -9.65
CA PHE A 39 1.55 -2.65 -9.92
C PHE A 39 2.58 -3.31 -10.84
N GLY A 40 3.45 -4.16 -10.27
CA GLY A 40 4.57 -4.76 -10.98
C GLY A 40 5.50 -3.70 -11.58
N ASP A 41 5.69 -3.74 -12.90
CA ASP A 41 6.51 -2.78 -13.64
C ASP A 41 5.75 -1.52 -14.08
N MET A 42 4.55 -1.24 -13.53
CA MET A 42 3.74 -0.08 -13.91
C MET A 42 3.50 0.85 -12.72
N THR A 43 3.99 2.08 -12.81
CA THR A 43 3.72 3.14 -11.84
C THR A 43 2.56 4.00 -12.33
N PHE A 44 1.60 4.24 -11.44
CA PHE A 44 0.42 5.07 -11.66
C PHE A 44 0.69 6.46 -11.10
N VAL A 45 0.53 7.49 -11.94
CA VAL A 45 0.78 8.90 -11.57
C VAL A 45 -0.40 9.75 -12.00
N THR A 46 -1.01 10.45 -11.06
CA THR A 46 -2.12 11.37 -11.30
C THR A 46 -1.61 12.79 -11.55
N VAL A 47 -2.22 13.46 -12.54
CA VAL A 47 -1.99 14.89 -12.79
C VAL A 47 -3.08 15.69 -12.12
N SER A 48 -2.68 16.61 -11.24
CA SER A 48 -3.52 17.61 -10.60
C SER A 48 -3.14 18.99 -11.11
N GLU A 49 -4.04 19.97 -10.97
CA GLU A 49 -3.79 21.37 -11.38
C GLU A 49 -2.48 21.93 -10.79
N SER A 50 -2.09 21.48 -9.59
CA SER A 50 -0.86 21.90 -8.92
C SER A 50 0.43 21.33 -9.51
N ASN A 51 0.36 20.16 -10.17
CA ASN A 51 1.52 19.42 -10.69
C ASN A 51 1.58 19.36 -12.23
N GLU A 52 0.53 19.76 -12.94
CA GLU A 52 0.44 19.78 -14.42
C GLU A 52 1.67 20.41 -15.09
N LYS A 53 2.14 21.54 -14.56
CA LYS A 53 3.36 22.25 -15.02
C LYS A 53 4.65 21.43 -15.02
N PHE A 54 4.68 20.29 -14.33
CA PHE A 54 5.84 19.40 -14.29
C PHE A 54 5.80 18.29 -15.36
N PHE A 55 4.72 18.21 -16.15
CA PHE A 55 4.52 17.20 -17.18
C PHE A 55 4.46 17.83 -18.58
N MET A 56 5.33 17.37 -19.47
CA MET A 56 5.19 17.64 -20.90
C MET A 56 3.98 16.86 -21.45
N ASN A 57 3.11 17.55 -22.20
CA ASN A 57 2.00 16.97 -22.97
C ASN A 57 0.89 16.22 -22.20
N ASN A 58 0.69 16.49 -20.90
CA ASN A 58 -0.42 15.93 -20.11
C ASN A 58 -1.21 17.06 -19.44
N LYS A 59 -2.47 16.80 -19.06
CA LYS A 59 -3.38 17.79 -18.48
C LYS A 59 -3.86 17.43 -17.08
N ALA A 60 -4.31 18.41 -16.31
CA ALA A 60 -4.97 18.16 -15.03
C ALA A 60 -6.15 17.18 -15.18
N GLY A 61 -6.22 16.20 -14.29
CA GLY A 61 -7.18 15.10 -14.30
C GLY A 61 -6.74 13.84 -15.06
N ASP A 62 -5.59 13.86 -15.75
CA ASP A 62 -5.04 12.71 -16.45
C ASP A 62 -4.43 11.67 -15.49
N LEU A 63 -4.58 10.37 -15.82
CA LEU A 63 -3.87 9.27 -15.17
C LEU A 63 -2.80 8.73 -16.12
N LEU A 64 -1.53 8.86 -15.74
CA LEU A 64 -0.41 8.30 -16.48
C LEU A 64 -0.07 6.91 -15.95
N ILE A 65 0.21 6.00 -16.89
CA ILE A 65 0.90 4.75 -16.63
C ILE A 65 2.29 4.85 -17.24
N ILE A 66 3.30 4.69 -16.39
CA ILE A 66 4.72 4.79 -16.72
C ILE A 66 5.34 3.40 -16.47
N LYS A 67 6.10 2.88 -17.43
CA LYS A 67 6.80 1.61 -17.25
C LYS A 67 8.06 1.84 -16.44
N ASN A 68 8.28 1.00 -15.42
CA ASN A 68 9.50 0.98 -14.63
C ASN A 68 10.67 0.54 -15.53
N GLN A 69 11.48 1.50 -15.95
CA GLN A 69 12.64 1.33 -16.83
C GLN A 69 13.70 2.34 -16.39
N GLN A 70 14.49 1.96 -15.40
CA GLN A 70 15.54 2.80 -14.80
C GLN A 70 16.86 2.82 -15.60
N MET A 71 17.06 1.81 -16.44
CA MET A 71 18.28 1.57 -17.22
C MET A 71 17.94 1.44 -18.72
N ASN A 72 18.95 1.52 -19.59
CA ASN A 72 18.78 1.40 -21.04
C ASN A 72 17.76 2.43 -21.59
N LEU A 73 17.93 3.67 -21.15
CA LEU A 73 17.30 4.87 -21.70
C LEU A 73 18.34 5.57 -22.59
N ASP A 74 17.90 6.23 -23.65
CA ASP A 74 18.75 6.82 -24.68
C ASP A 74 18.64 8.35 -24.69
N VAL A 75 19.60 8.99 -25.36
CA VAL A 75 19.60 10.44 -25.55
C VAL A 75 18.35 10.82 -26.36
N ASN A 76 17.74 11.95 -25.99
CA ASN A 76 16.49 12.49 -26.53
C ASN A 76 15.21 11.72 -26.12
N ASP A 77 15.28 10.75 -25.21
CA ASP A 77 14.07 10.18 -24.59
C ASP A 77 13.42 11.16 -23.61
N LEU A 78 12.08 11.22 -23.64
CA LEU A 78 11.28 11.83 -22.58
C LEU A 78 11.09 10.83 -21.43
N ILE A 79 11.62 11.17 -20.25
CA ILE A 79 11.59 10.33 -19.06
C ILE A 79 10.82 10.97 -17.92
N TYR A 80 10.30 10.12 -17.03
CA TYR A 80 9.60 10.50 -15.80
C TYR A 80 10.47 10.13 -14.61
N TYR A 81 10.63 11.03 -13.65
CA TYR A 81 11.55 10.85 -12.53
C TYR A 81 11.04 11.54 -11.25
N TYR A 82 11.52 11.04 -10.11
CA TYR A 82 11.19 11.56 -8.78
C TYR A 82 12.16 12.67 -8.36
N VAL A 83 11.58 13.81 -7.97
CA VAL A 83 12.28 14.94 -7.35
C VAL A 83 11.72 15.16 -5.95
N THR A 84 12.59 15.54 -5.01
CA THR A 84 12.15 15.94 -3.66
C THR A 84 11.92 17.45 -3.66
N VAL A 85 10.72 17.91 -3.34
CA VAL A 85 10.35 19.32 -3.16
C VAL A 85 9.54 19.41 -1.86
N ASP A 86 9.94 20.31 -0.96
CA ASP A 86 9.30 20.51 0.35
C ASP A 86 9.07 19.18 1.10
N GLU A 87 10.15 18.39 1.23
CA GLU A 87 10.21 17.05 1.84
C GLU A 87 9.34 15.97 1.17
N LYS A 88 8.65 16.29 0.08
CA LYS A 88 7.74 15.37 -0.63
C LYS A 88 8.35 14.94 -1.96
N TYR A 89 8.14 13.68 -2.32
CA TYR A 89 8.44 13.22 -3.67
C TYR A 89 7.33 13.66 -4.64
N ILE A 90 7.74 14.32 -5.72
CA ILE A 90 6.90 14.66 -6.85
C ILE A 90 7.48 14.04 -8.12
N VAL A 91 6.63 13.75 -9.10
CA VAL A 91 7.08 13.34 -10.44
C VAL A 91 7.27 14.57 -11.32
N ARG A 92 8.36 14.60 -12.07
CA ARG A 92 8.60 15.54 -13.18
C ARG A 92 8.93 14.78 -14.46
N THR A 93 8.77 15.46 -15.60
CA THR A 93 9.26 15.00 -16.90
C THR A 93 10.45 15.80 -17.39
N GLY A 94 11.40 15.15 -18.04
CA GLY A 94 12.56 15.79 -18.66
C GLY A 94 13.06 14.97 -19.85
N VAL A 95 13.77 15.63 -20.76
CA VAL A 95 14.38 14.96 -21.92
C VAL A 95 15.85 14.70 -21.62
N ILE A 96 16.34 13.48 -21.87
CA ILE A 96 17.76 13.14 -21.68
C ILE A 96 18.61 13.88 -22.73
N ASP A 97 19.63 14.61 -22.30
CA ASP A 97 20.63 15.23 -23.18
C ASP A 97 21.92 14.39 -23.26
N SER A 98 22.37 13.83 -22.13
CA SER A 98 23.46 12.86 -22.12
C SER A 98 23.28 11.82 -21.02
N LYS A 99 23.98 10.68 -21.15
CA LYS A 99 23.99 9.59 -20.17
C LYS A 99 25.41 9.14 -19.86
N SER A 100 25.66 8.84 -18.58
CA SER A 100 26.79 8.05 -18.13
C SER A 100 26.21 6.79 -17.48
N GLN A 101 26.53 5.62 -18.02
CA GLN A 101 25.96 4.34 -17.57
C GLN A 101 27.08 3.33 -17.35
N ASP A 102 27.02 2.68 -16.19
CA ASP A 102 27.85 1.57 -15.78
C ASP A 102 26.93 0.34 -15.53
N ASP A 103 27.49 -0.84 -15.24
CA ASP A 103 26.71 -2.09 -15.12
C ASP A 103 25.61 -2.02 -14.05
N TYR A 104 25.80 -1.23 -12.99
CA TYR A 104 24.91 -1.17 -11.82
C TYR A 104 24.04 0.09 -11.74
N ALA A 105 24.42 1.18 -12.42
CA ALA A 105 23.77 2.47 -12.29
C ALA A 105 23.96 3.34 -13.53
N ALA A 106 22.98 4.22 -13.79
CA ALA A 106 23.10 5.27 -14.78
C ALA A 106 22.86 6.64 -14.13
N LEU A 107 23.51 7.66 -14.68
CA LEU A 107 23.28 9.07 -14.44
C LEU A 107 22.82 9.69 -15.76
N TYR A 108 21.68 10.35 -15.72
CA TYR A 108 21.08 11.03 -16.87
C TYR A 108 21.15 12.53 -16.64
N VAL A 109 21.74 13.27 -17.58
CA VAL A 109 21.72 14.73 -17.61
C VAL A 109 20.53 15.16 -18.46
N LEU A 110 19.71 16.06 -17.93
CA LEU A 110 18.51 16.55 -18.59
C LEU A 110 18.79 17.78 -19.45
N ARG A 111 17.98 17.94 -20.50
CA ARG A 111 17.91 19.16 -21.31
C ARG A 111 17.00 20.19 -20.64
N ASP A 112 17.51 20.80 -19.57
CA ASP A 112 16.93 21.97 -18.92
C ASP A 112 17.99 23.07 -18.74
N ASP A 113 17.56 24.28 -18.35
CA ASP A 113 18.45 25.45 -18.24
C ASP A 113 19.51 25.30 -17.13
N GLU A 114 19.31 24.36 -16.20
CA GLU A 114 20.18 24.09 -15.05
C GLU A 114 21.16 22.93 -15.28
N GLY A 115 20.97 22.12 -16.33
CA GLY A 115 21.76 20.91 -16.60
C GLY A 115 21.54 19.81 -15.55
N SER A 116 20.31 19.66 -15.05
CA SER A 116 19.97 18.77 -13.93
C SER A 116 20.43 17.34 -14.17
N SER A 117 21.12 16.74 -13.19
CA SER A 117 21.53 15.34 -13.23
C SER A 117 20.66 14.46 -12.31
N ILE A 118 20.17 13.34 -12.85
CA ILE A 118 19.26 12.40 -12.18
C ILE A 118 19.84 10.99 -12.22
N ALA A 119 19.97 10.37 -11.06
CA ALA A 119 20.38 8.97 -10.93
C ALA A 119 19.23 8.02 -11.32
N SER A 120 19.57 6.90 -11.96
CA SER A 120 18.65 5.85 -12.42
C SER A 120 17.67 5.39 -11.33
N ASN A 121 18.11 5.30 -10.08
CA ASN A 121 17.28 4.89 -8.94
C ASN A 121 16.10 5.85 -8.58
N ARG A 122 16.11 7.08 -9.14
CA ARG A 122 15.02 8.07 -9.08
C ARG A 122 14.25 8.18 -10.39
N VAL A 123 14.72 7.57 -11.47
CA VAL A 123 13.97 7.48 -12.72
C VAL A 123 12.84 6.47 -12.54
N ILE A 124 11.67 6.79 -13.07
CA ILE A 124 10.57 5.84 -13.21
C ILE A 124 10.77 5.10 -14.52
N GLY A 125 10.86 5.85 -15.64
CA GLY A 125 11.13 5.31 -16.96
C GLY A 125 10.38 6.08 -18.03
N LYS A 126 10.00 5.37 -19.11
CA LYS A 126 9.32 5.96 -20.27
C LYS A 126 7.80 5.94 -20.12
N TYR A 127 7.16 6.91 -20.79
CA TYR A 127 5.72 6.94 -21.02
C TYR A 127 5.20 5.63 -21.64
N VAL A 128 4.04 5.15 -21.17
CA VAL A 128 3.30 4.07 -21.83
C VAL A 128 1.95 4.57 -22.32
N LYS A 129 1.14 5.15 -21.43
CA LYS A 129 -0.25 5.49 -21.74
C LYS A 129 -0.85 6.49 -20.75
N THR A 130 -1.60 7.47 -21.26
CA THR A 130 -2.48 8.34 -20.50
C THR A 130 -3.93 7.85 -20.60
N TYR A 131 -4.65 7.91 -19.50
CA TYR A 131 -6.11 7.82 -19.46
C TYR A 131 -6.69 9.16 -19.02
N PRO A 132 -7.26 9.94 -19.95
CA PRO A 132 -7.75 11.27 -19.64
C PRO A 132 -8.94 11.24 -18.67
N GLY A 133 -8.96 12.20 -17.74
CA GLY A 133 -10.00 12.34 -16.71
C GLY A 133 -10.04 11.25 -15.63
N LYS A 134 -9.31 10.13 -15.77
CA LYS A 134 -9.28 9.05 -14.77
C LYS A 134 -8.38 9.37 -13.57
N GLY A 135 -7.45 10.31 -13.71
CA GLY A 135 -6.58 10.74 -12.63
C GLY A 135 -7.36 11.47 -11.56
N ALA A 136 -8.24 12.39 -11.95
CA ALA A 136 -9.14 13.10 -11.03
C ALA A 136 -10.04 12.14 -10.22
N ILE A 137 -10.52 11.07 -10.85
CA ILE A 137 -11.30 10.03 -10.17
C ILE A 137 -10.43 9.33 -9.12
N LEU A 138 -9.22 8.87 -9.49
CA LEU A 138 -8.31 8.19 -8.57
C LEU A 138 -7.87 9.10 -7.42
N ASP A 139 -7.56 10.37 -7.68
CA ASP A 139 -7.22 11.37 -6.67
C ASP A 139 -8.36 11.56 -5.66
N VAL A 140 -9.61 11.68 -6.11
CA VAL A 140 -10.77 11.79 -5.21
C VAL A 140 -10.93 10.52 -4.39
N LEU A 141 -10.78 9.34 -5.00
CA LEU A 141 -10.90 8.04 -4.35
C LEU A 141 -9.82 7.78 -3.29
N GLU A 142 -8.56 8.16 -3.54
CA GLU A 142 -7.44 8.07 -2.57
C GLU A 142 -7.43 9.25 -1.57
N SER A 143 -8.19 10.32 -1.81
CA SER A 143 -8.22 11.49 -0.92
C SER A 143 -8.80 11.17 0.46
N ARG A 144 -8.34 11.92 1.48
CA ARG A 144 -8.91 11.89 2.84
C ARG A 144 -10.43 12.17 2.86
N VAL A 145 -10.91 13.01 1.94
CA VAL A 145 -12.33 13.37 1.82
C VAL A 145 -13.12 12.21 1.20
N GLY A 146 -12.61 11.60 0.13
CA GLY A 146 -13.19 10.39 -0.45
C GLY A 146 -13.29 9.26 0.56
N PHE A 147 -12.19 8.93 1.25
CA PHE A 147 -12.18 7.93 2.32
C PHE A 147 -13.21 8.25 3.44
N LEU A 148 -13.32 9.51 3.85
CA LEU A 148 -14.30 9.94 4.86
C LEU A 148 -15.75 9.64 4.43
N PHE A 149 -16.12 10.04 3.21
CA PHE A 149 -17.51 9.91 2.73
C PHE A 149 -17.85 8.50 2.23
N LEU A 150 -16.91 7.78 1.62
CA LEU A 150 -17.15 6.45 1.03
C LEU A 150 -16.90 5.30 2.02
N VAL A 151 -16.06 5.48 3.05
CA VAL A 151 -15.77 4.43 4.07
C VAL A 151 -16.26 4.83 5.45
N LEU A 152 -15.82 5.97 5.98
CA LEU A 152 -16.06 6.29 7.39
C LEU A 152 -17.53 6.60 7.67
N LEU A 153 -18.19 7.37 6.80
CA LEU A 153 -19.60 7.77 6.95
C LEU A 153 -20.58 6.59 6.94
N PRO A 154 -20.54 5.61 6.00
CA PRO A 154 -21.44 4.46 6.06
C PRO A 154 -21.20 3.59 7.30
N ILE A 155 -19.93 3.39 7.71
CA ILE A 155 -19.60 2.67 8.96
C ILE A 155 -20.18 3.42 10.17
N LEU A 156 -20.08 4.76 10.20
CA LEU A 156 -20.63 5.59 11.27
C LEU A 156 -22.16 5.51 11.37
N ILE A 157 -22.88 5.46 10.25
CA ILE A 157 -24.34 5.27 10.23
C ILE A 157 -24.72 3.91 10.84
N VAL A 158 -24.03 2.84 10.42
CA VAL A 158 -24.25 1.49 10.97
C VAL A 158 -23.93 1.46 12.47
N PHE A 159 -22.85 2.12 12.90
CA PHE A 159 -22.48 2.22 14.31
C PHE A 159 -23.54 2.97 15.15
N ILE A 160 -24.05 4.12 14.67
CA ILE A 160 -25.13 4.86 15.34
C ILE A 160 -26.39 4.00 15.45
N TYR A 161 -26.72 3.22 14.41
CA TYR A 161 -27.86 2.30 14.45
C TYR A 161 -27.65 1.17 15.48
N GLN A 162 -26.44 0.62 15.60
CA GLN A 162 -26.11 -0.37 16.64
C GLN A 162 -26.26 0.21 18.05
N ILE A 163 -25.78 1.44 18.29
CA ILE A 163 -25.94 2.12 19.57
C ILE A 163 -27.42 2.39 19.87
N TYR A 164 -28.20 2.83 18.89
CA TYR A 164 -29.65 3.03 19.04
C TYR A 164 -30.38 1.74 19.45
N GLN A 165 -30.08 0.62 18.79
CA GLN A 165 -30.64 -0.68 19.16
C GLN A 165 -30.21 -1.12 20.56
N LEU A 166 -28.92 -0.96 20.91
CA LEU A 166 -28.40 -1.29 22.24
C LEU A 166 -29.07 -0.46 23.34
N VAL A 167 -29.31 0.83 23.12
CA VAL A 167 -30.01 1.71 24.07
C VAL A 167 -31.48 1.34 24.23
N ILE A 168 -32.14 0.90 23.16
CA ILE A 168 -33.52 0.39 23.24
C ILE A 168 -33.55 -0.91 24.05
N VAL A 169 -32.74 -1.90 23.70
CA VAL A 169 -32.67 -3.18 24.43
C VAL A 169 -32.39 -2.92 25.92
N ALA A 170 -31.36 -2.13 26.23
CA ALA A 170 -31.00 -1.79 27.62
C ALA A 170 -32.06 -0.97 28.39
N LYS A 171 -33.01 -0.30 27.72
CA LYS A 171 -34.12 0.43 28.38
C LYS A 171 -35.40 -0.38 28.49
N TYR A 172 -35.66 -1.28 27.55
CA TYR A 172 -36.93 -2.01 27.46
C TYR A 172 -36.83 -3.47 27.94
N GLU A 173 -35.63 -4.02 28.17
CA GLU A 173 -35.43 -5.28 28.92
C GLU A 173 -35.58 -5.13 30.45
N VAL A 174 -35.76 -3.91 30.96
CA VAL A 174 -35.89 -3.60 32.41
C VAL A 174 -37.36 -3.32 32.80
N VAL A 175 -38.32 -3.62 31.93
CA VAL A 175 -39.77 -3.45 32.19
C VAL A 175 -40.56 -4.69 31.75
N GLU A 176 -40.18 -5.85 32.29
CA GLU A 176 -41.05 -7.03 32.44
C GLU A 176 -40.92 -7.59 33.88
N ASP A 177 -41.14 -6.72 34.87
CA ASP A 177 -41.52 -7.06 36.24
C ASP A 177 -42.37 -5.88 36.78
N ASP A 178 -43.35 -6.18 37.65
CA ASP A 178 -44.35 -5.27 38.25
C ASP A 178 -45.42 -4.66 37.30
N ASP A 179 -46.40 -5.49 36.91
CA ASP A 179 -47.84 -5.20 37.11
C ASP A 179 -48.64 -6.54 37.03
N GLU A 180 -49.21 -6.97 38.16
CA GLU A 180 -50.20 -8.08 38.24
C GLU A 180 -51.55 -7.57 37.64
N GLU A 181 -52.41 -8.32 36.97
CA GLU A 181 -53.11 -9.55 37.39
C GLU A 181 -53.52 -10.45 36.18
N GLU A 182 -54.32 -11.48 36.43
CA GLU A 182 -54.54 -12.68 35.59
C GLU A 182 -55.36 -12.47 34.29
N GLU A 183 -55.02 -13.19 33.22
CA GLU A 183 -55.90 -14.26 32.70
C GLU A 183 -55.18 -15.27 31.76
N GLU A 184 -55.30 -16.54 32.14
CA GLU A 184 -55.06 -17.83 31.44
C GLU A 184 -53.95 -18.01 30.36
N LYS A 185 -52.98 -18.87 30.72
CA LYS A 185 -52.24 -19.76 29.78
C LYS A 185 -52.75 -21.19 29.95
N PRO A 186 -52.74 -22.00 28.87
CA PRO A 186 -51.92 -23.22 28.99
C PRO A 186 -50.73 -23.26 28.03
N ARG A 187 -49.60 -23.62 28.62
CA ARG A 187 -48.25 -23.65 28.04
C ARG A 187 -48.11 -24.74 26.97
N THR A 188 -47.23 -24.52 25.98
CA THR A 188 -46.23 -25.54 25.60
C THR A 188 -44.95 -24.87 25.10
N LYS A 189 -43.95 -24.74 25.98
CA LYS A 189 -42.53 -24.67 25.62
C LYS A 189 -41.89 -26.01 26.01
N LYS A 190 -41.16 -26.67 25.10
CA LYS A 190 -40.31 -27.83 25.41
C LYS A 190 -38.91 -27.67 24.81
N ILE A 191 -37.97 -27.25 25.66
CA ILE A 191 -36.52 -27.48 25.59
C ILE A 191 -36.09 -27.54 27.08
N VAL A 192 -35.10 -28.31 27.57
CA VAL A 192 -33.98 -29.08 27.01
C VAL A 192 -33.70 -30.28 27.95
N LYS A 193 -33.05 -31.36 27.46
CA LYS A 193 -31.94 -32.13 28.11
C LYS A 193 -31.48 -33.24 27.14
N LYS A 194 -30.21 -33.22 26.68
CA LYS A 194 -29.06 -34.02 27.19
C LYS A 194 -29.29 -35.54 27.04
N ASP A 195 -28.45 -36.37 26.39
CA ASP A 195 -27.00 -36.56 26.58
C ASP A 195 -26.31 -37.33 25.40
N VAL A 196 -25.03 -37.69 25.60
CA VAL A 196 -24.06 -38.25 24.61
C VAL A 196 -23.86 -39.78 24.74
N LYS A 197 -23.40 -40.44 23.66
CA LYS A 197 -22.78 -41.79 23.54
C LYS A 197 -23.67 -43.08 23.52
N ASN A 198 -23.91 -43.58 22.29
CA ASN A 198 -23.41 -44.83 21.66
C ASN A 198 -23.52 -46.23 22.37
N ARG A 199 -23.51 -47.30 21.54
CA ARG A 199 -23.54 -48.79 21.78
C ARG A 199 -24.94 -49.44 21.95
N GLU A 200 -25.27 -50.62 21.39
CA GLU A 200 -24.58 -51.61 20.50
C GLU A 200 -25.58 -52.63 19.86
N VAL A 201 -25.11 -53.57 19.00
CA VAL A 201 -25.78 -54.85 18.54
C VAL A 201 -26.84 -54.76 17.40
N VAL A 202 -26.86 -55.53 16.28
CA VAL A 202 -25.94 -56.55 15.68
C VAL A 202 -26.06 -56.70 14.12
N LYS A 203 -25.05 -57.36 13.53
CA LYS A 203 -24.69 -57.77 12.13
C LYS A 203 -25.58 -58.89 11.50
N PRO A 204 -25.34 -59.53 10.29
CA PRO A 204 -24.14 -59.66 9.41
C PRO A 204 -24.37 -59.46 7.88
N VAL A 205 -23.41 -59.54 6.92
CA VAL A 205 -22.49 -60.64 6.47
C VAL A 205 -21.32 -60.01 5.64
N GLU A 206 -20.04 -60.17 6.04
CA GLU A 206 -18.92 -60.94 5.40
C GLU A 206 -18.51 -60.56 3.93
N LYS A 207 -17.22 -60.56 3.48
CA LYS A 207 -15.94 -61.02 4.07
C LYS A 207 -14.67 -60.49 3.32
N LYS A 208 -13.47 -60.66 3.94
CA LYS A 208 -12.09 -60.79 3.37
C LYS A 208 -11.43 -59.54 2.74
N GLU A 209 -10.11 -59.30 2.83
CA GLU A 209 -8.97 -59.89 3.60
C GLU A 209 -7.83 -58.81 3.67
N GLU A 210 -7.29 -58.47 4.85
CA GLU A 210 -5.96 -58.86 5.41
C GLU A 210 -4.77 -57.90 5.09
N THR A 211 -4.23 -57.17 6.09
CA THR A 211 -2.90 -57.31 6.79
C THR A 211 -1.69 -56.69 6.03
N THR A 212 -0.61 -56.14 6.62
CA THR A 212 -0.16 -55.93 8.03
C THR A 212 0.83 -54.75 8.13
N LYS A 213 0.71 -53.99 9.23
CA LYS A 213 1.64 -53.17 10.09
C LYS A 213 3.08 -52.76 9.68
N GLU A 214 3.57 -51.76 10.46
CA GLU A 214 4.98 -51.48 10.88
C GLU A 214 5.94 -50.95 9.80
N GLU A 215 6.86 -50.00 10.06
CA GLU A 215 7.03 -49.04 11.18
C GLU A 215 7.94 -47.87 10.72
N LEU A 216 7.90 -46.72 11.41
CA LEU A 216 8.95 -45.69 11.31
C LEU A 216 10.18 -46.18 12.12
N PRO A 217 11.45 -45.79 11.82
CA PRO A 217 11.86 -44.45 12.27
C PRO A 217 13.07 -43.76 11.60
N ARG A 218 13.13 -42.46 11.91
CA ARG A 218 14.29 -41.66 12.33
C ARG A 218 15.02 -40.73 11.34
N GLU A 219 14.90 -39.46 11.70
CA GLU A 219 15.79 -38.32 11.55
C GLU A 219 17.27 -38.61 11.26
N GLU A 220 17.88 -37.76 10.44
CA GLU A 220 19.20 -37.22 10.74
C GLU A 220 19.19 -35.69 10.65
N LYS A 221 19.77 -35.06 11.68
CA LYS A 221 20.01 -33.61 11.76
C LYS A 221 21.43 -33.34 11.29
N HIS A 222 21.67 -32.18 10.69
CA HIS A 222 23.04 -31.68 10.53
C HIS A 222 23.15 -30.22 11.01
N GLU A 223 23.56 -30.05 12.26
CA GLU A 223 24.18 -28.82 12.76
C GLU A 223 25.70 -28.96 12.63
N VAL A 224 26.40 -28.01 11.99
CA VAL A 224 27.81 -27.71 12.32
C VAL A 224 28.09 -26.21 12.23
N LYS A 225 28.06 -25.58 13.41
CA LYS A 225 29.03 -24.61 13.98
C LYS A 225 29.49 -23.39 13.15
N VAL A 226 29.02 -22.24 13.65
CA VAL A 226 29.76 -21.01 13.98
C VAL A 226 31.29 -21.12 13.96
N ASP A 227 31.95 -20.15 13.29
CA ASP A 227 33.27 -19.66 13.67
C ASP A 227 33.18 -18.18 14.08
N VAL A 228 33.85 -17.85 15.20
CA VAL A 228 33.95 -16.49 15.75
C VAL A 228 35.31 -15.91 15.40
N VAL A 229 35.36 -14.70 14.87
CA VAL A 229 36.59 -13.89 14.86
C VAL A 229 36.28 -12.48 15.35
N VAL A 230 36.93 -12.12 16.46
CA VAL A 230 36.99 -10.78 17.03
C VAL A 230 38.47 -10.38 17.12
N GLU A 231 38.74 -9.07 17.10
CA GLU A 231 40.03 -8.40 17.33
C GLU A 231 41.16 -8.52 16.28
N LYS A 232 41.47 -7.37 15.67
CA LYS A 232 42.62 -6.56 16.12
C LYS A 232 42.57 -5.12 15.59
N GLU A 233 42.77 -4.16 16.49
CA GLU A 233 43.15 -2.77 16.17
C GLU A 233 44.67 -2.63 15.96
N VAL A 234 45.17 -1.38 15.94
CA VAL A 234 46.58 -0.92 16.13
C VAL A 234 47.43 -0.86 14.82
N PRO A 235 48.21 0.22 14.52
CA PRO A 235 47.96 1.67 14.75
C PRO A 235 48.55 2.63 13.64
N VAL A 236 48.36 3.96 13.81
CA VAL A 236 49.34 5.05 13.52
C VAL A 236 50.01 5.14 12.12
N LYS A 237 49.74 6.25 11.39
CA LYS A 237 50.68 7.41 11.35
C LYS A 237 50.04 8.70 10.83
N ALA A 238 50.43 9.82 11.43
CA ALA A 238 50.09 11.17 10.98
C ALA A 238 51.17 11.72 10.04
N GLU A 239 50.80 12.60 9.12
CA GLU A 239 51.75 13.55 8.55
C GLU A 239 51.12 14.94 8.40
N LYS A 240 51.62 15.88 9.21
CA LYS A 240 51.43 17.32 9.02
C LYS A 240 52.28 17.74 7.81
N GLN A 241 51.73 18.54 6.90
CA GLN A 241 52.54 19.50 6.16
C GLN A 241 52.00 20.91 6.35
N GLU A 242 52.65 21.61 7.29
CA GLU A 242 52.58 23.04 7.51
C GLU A 242 53.84 23.63 6.88
N ASN A 243 53.73 24.41 5.78
CA ASN A 243 54.86 25.23 5.34
C ASN A 243 54.47 26.60 4.74
N LYS A 244 54.18 27.52 5.65
CA LYS A 244 54.70 28.90 5.70
C LYS A 244 55.52 29.44 4.49
N LYS A 245 55.08 30.60 3.99
CA LYS A 245 55.74 31.94 4.15
C LYS A 245 56.20 32.69 2.88
N THR A 246 55.79 33.98 2.80
CA THR A 246 56.42 35.11 2.04
C THR A 246 56.39 34.99 0.49
N SER A 247 56.38 36.06 -0.32
CA SER A 247 56.56 37.53 -0.19
C SER A 247 56.15 38.19 -1.54
N LYS A 248 55.91 39.51 -1.72
CA LYS A 248 55.67 40.72 -0.89
C LYS A 248 55.31 41.86 -1.89
N SER A 249 54.55 42.88 -1.46
CA SER A 249 54.47 44.26 -2.01
C SER A 249 53.89 44.57 -3.39
N ASP A 250 53.09 45.65 -3.37
CA ASP A 250 53.11 46.85 -4.24
C ASP A 250 52.91 46.66 -5.76
N ASP A 251 51.81 47.19 -6.30
CA ASP A 251 51.82 48.52 -6.96
C ASP A 251 50.39 49.00 -7.29
N ASP A 252 50.18 50.31 -7.19
CA ASP A 252 48.95 51.02 -7.56
C ASP A 252 48.80 51.14 -9.09
N ILE A 253 47.56 51.17 -9.62
CA ILE A 253 47.15 52.16 -10.64
C ILE A 253 45.65 52.51 -10.46
N GLU A 254 45.35 53.82 -10.44
CA GLU A 254 44.01 54.41 -10.52
C GLU A 254 43.30 54.11 -11.86
N LEU A 255 42.00 54.44 -11.98
CA LEU A 255 41.52 55.48 -12.91
C LEU A 255 39.98 55.63 -12.86
N LEU A 256 39.56 56.79 -12.35
CA LEU A 256 38.34 57.57 -12.65
C LEU A 256 36.97 56.85 -12.62
#